data_AF-A0A7X8RIK5-F1
#
_entry.id   AF-A0A7X8RIK5-F1
#
_cell.length_a   1.000
_cell.length_b   1.000
_cell.length_c   1.000
_cell.angle_alpha   90.00
_cell.angle_beta   90.00
_cell.angle_gamma   90.00
#
_symmetry.space_group_name_H-M   'P 1'
#
loop_
_entity.id
_entity.type
_entity.pdbx_description
1 polymer ?
#
loop_
_entity_poly.entity_id
_entity_poly.type
_entity_poly.pdbx_seq_one_letter_code
_entity_poly.pdbx_strand_id
1 'polypeptide(L)'
;MNGHDLNDREVKILEVFLLNLAAQSNASSTKMGMALNPLEKLENDEILHYRFAWQTSISEELYGEFKEGLERRFSGAFKMCDLPVGELLFKENAYIESRVRKTETV
;
A
#
# COMPACT_ATOMS: atom_id res chain seq x y z
N MET A 1 -7.25 13.82 17.40
CA MET A 1 -8.32 14.61 16.75
C MET A 1 -7.97 14.53 15.29
N ASN A 2 -8.66 13.67 14.53
CA ASN A 2 -8.20 13.27 13.20
C ASN A 2 -8.12 14.51 12.30
N GLY A 3 -6.95 14.81 11.75
CA GLY A 3 -6.69 15.98 10.90
C GLY A 3 -7.36 15.92 9.51
N HIS A 4 -8.52 15.28 9.38
CA HIS A 4 -9.28 15.15 8.13
C HIS A 4 -10.79 15.30 8.36
N ASP A 5 -11.48 15.86 7.37
CA ASP A 5 -12.94 16.12 7.43
C ASP A 5 -13.80 14.89 7.07
N LEU A 6 -13.18 13.77 6.67
CA LEU A 6 -13.89 12.55 6.28
C LEU A 6 -14.54 11.84 7.47
N ASN A 7 -15.79 11.42 7.30
CA ASN A 7 -16.47 10.53 8.24
C ASN A 7 -16.12 9.04 8.02
N ASP A 8 -16.49 8.16 8.95
CA ASP A 8 -16.16 6.73 8.91
C ASP A 8 -16.57 6.03 7.61
N ARG A 9 -17.70 6.43 7.03
CA ARG A 9 -18.19 5.87 5.77
C ARG A 9 -17.31 6.31 4.60
N GLU A 10 -16.94 7.58 4.55
CA GLU A 10 -16.07 8.13 3.51
C GLU A 10 -14.66 7.52 3.59
N VAL A 11 -14.12 7.39 4.80
CA VAL A 11 -12.87 6.66 5.04
C VAL A 11 -12.96 5.23 4.52
N LYS A 12 -14.09 4.54 4.75
CA LYS A 12 -14.26 3.16 4.28
C LYS A 12 -14.36 3.06 2.76
N ILE A 13 -15.08 3.98 2.11
CA ILE A 13 -15.18 4.06 0.65
C ILE A 13 -13.79 4.25 0.05
N LEU A 14 -13.03 5.18 0.62
CA LEU A 14 -11.69 5.50 0.17
C LEU A 14 -10.71 4.33 0.37
N GLU A 15 -10.79 3.62 1.50
CA GLU A 15 -10.05 2.37 1.74
C GLU A 15 -10.33 1.31 0.65
N VAL A 16 -11.61 1.05 0.35
CA VAL A 16 -12.00 0.08 -0.68
C VAL A 16 -11.55 0.53 -2.06
N PHE A 17 -11.60 1.83 -2.35
CA PHE A 17 -11.13 2.37 -3.62
C PHE A 17 -9.63 2.15 -3.81
N LEU A 18 -8.81 2.45 -2.80
CA LEU A 18 -7.37 2.22 -2.84
C LEU A 18 -7.01 0.74 -2.99
N LEU A 19 -7.71 -0.15 -2.27
CA LEU A 19 -7.54 -1.60 -2.43
C LEU A 19 -7.81 -2.07 -3.86
N ASN A 20 -8.82 -1.51 -4.53
CA ASN A 20 -9.12 -1.81 -5.92
C ASN A 20 -8.05 -1.30 -6.89
N LEU A 21 -7.52 -0.09 -6.67
CA LEU A 21 -6.40 0.43 -7.45
C LEU A 21 -5.15 -0.44 -7.28
N ALA A 22 -4.92 -0.94 -6.07
CA ALA A 22 -3.83 -1.86 -5.76
C ALA A 22 -3.99 -3.20 -6.47
N ALA A 23 -5.19 -3.79 -6.42
CA ALA A 23 -5.52 -5.01 -7.15
C ALA A 23 -5.36 -4.84 -8.67
N GLN A 24 -5.79 -3.69 -9.22
CA GLN A 24 -5.62 -3.38 -10.64
C GLN A 24 -4.14 -3.23 -11.03
N SER A 25 -3.35 -2.50 -10.22
CA SER A 25 -1.90 -2.36 -10.46
C SER A 25 -1.22 -3.72 -10.47
N ASN A 26 -1.54 -4.56 -9.48
CA ASN A 26 -1.05 -5.93 -9.37
C ASN A 26 -1.41 -6.77 -10.59
N ALA A 27 -2.67 -6.78 -11.02
CA ALA A 27 -3.10 -7.51 -12.20
C ALA A 27 -2.39 -7.02 -13.48
N SER A 28 -2.15 -5.71 -13.60
CA SER A 28 -1.53 -5.12 -14.79
C SER A 28 -0.02 -5.37 -14.91
N SER A 29 0.71 -5.34 -13.79
CA SER A 29 2.16 -5.55 -13.75
C SER A 29 2.51 -7.04 -13.77
N THR A 30 1.86 -7.80 -12.89
CA THR A 30 2.26 -9.19 -12.64
C THR A 30 1.53 -10.20 -13.49
N LYS A 31 0.37 -9.83 -14.07
CA LYS A 31 -0.56 -10.73 -14.77
C LYS A 31 -1.03 -11.90 -13.91
N MET A 32 -0.90 -11.80 -12.59
CA MET A 32 -1.29 -12.82 -11.63
C MET A 32 -2.43 -12.32 -10.73
N GLY A 33 -3.35 -13.22 -10.40
CA GLY A 33 -4.41 -12.98 -9.42
C GLY A 33 -3.88 -13.04 -7.98
N MET A 34 -3.06 -12.07 -7.58
CA MET A 34 -2.46 -12.02 -6.25
C MET A 34 -3.23 -11.07 -5.34
N ALA A 35 -3.40 -11.50 -4.09
CA ALA A 35 -4.02 -10.70 -3.05
C ALA A 35 -3.00 -9.75 -2.43
N LEU A 36 -3.41 -8.49 -2.28
CA LEU A 36 -2.74 -7.48 -1.46
C LEU A 36 -3.54 -7.34 -0.18
N ASN A 37 -2.91 -7.58 0.96
CA ASN A 37 -3.57 -7.46 2.26
C ASN A 37 -2.99 -6.28 3.02
N PRO A 38 -3.81 -5.42 3.62
CA PRO A 38 -3.31 -4.43 4.55
C PRO A 38 -2.75 -5.14 5.79
N LEU A 39 -1.50 -4.84 6.16
CA LEU A 39 -0.80 -5.36 7.33
C LEU A 39 -1.19 -4.60 8.60
N GLU A 40 -1.22 -3.27 8.51
CA GLU A 40 -1.45 -2.39 9.65
C GLU A 40 -2.17 -1.14 9.15
N LYS A 41 -3.12 -0.67 9.99
CA LYS A 41 -3.65 0.69 9.93
C LYS A 41 -2.86 1.47 10.97
N LEU A 42 -1.99 2.38 10.54
CA LEU A 42 -1.22 3.19 11.48
C LEU A 42 -2.07 4.40 11.91
N GLU A 43 -2.01 4.74 13.19
CA GLU A 43 -2.85 5.76 13.81
C GLU A 43 -2.23 7.18 13.73
N ASN A 44 -2.86 8.12 14.43
CA ASN A 44 -3.52 9.34 13.95
C ASN A 44 -2.69 10.45 13.27
N ASP A 45 -3.43 11.29 12.53
CA ASP A 45 -3.09 12.51 11.78
C ASP A 45 -2.89 12.35 10.26
N GLU A 46 -3.03 11.13 9.74
CA GLU A 46 -3.03 10.87 8.30
C GLU A 46 -4.43 10.54 7.78
N ILE A 47 -4.76 11.06 6.58
CA ILE A 47 -6.06 10.79 5.94
C ILE A 47 -6.21 9.29 5.63
N LEU A 48 -5.11 8.62 5.27
CA LEU A 48 -5.05 7.20 4.93
C LEU A 48 -3.65 6.65 5.21
N HIS A 49 -3.54 5.70 6.14
CA HIS A 49 -2.26 5.08 6.47
C HIS A 49 -2.36 3.55 6.39
N TYR A 50 -1.95 2.97 5.25
CA TYR A 50 -1.98 1.53 5.00
C TYR A 50 -0.59 1.00 4.66
N ARG A 51 -0.22 -0.11 5.32
CA ARG A 51 0.89 -0.96 4.87
C ARG A 51 0.33 -2.13 4.10
N PHE A 52 0.83 -2.41 2.90
CA PHE A 52 0.41 -3.60 2.14
C PHE A 52 1.43 -4.73 2.28
N ALA A 53 0.95 -5.92 2.60
CA ALA A 53 1.68 -7.17 2.44
C ALA A 53 1.40 -7.78 1.08
N TRP A 54 2.46 -8.31 0.50
CA TRP A 54 2.45 -8.97 -0.78
C TRP A 54 2.80 -10.46 -0.59
N GLN A 55 2.01 -11.38 -1.14
CA GLN A 55 2.00 -12.80 -0.68
C GLN A 55 2.83 -13.79 -1.52
N THR A 56 3.30 -13.40 -2.69
CA THR A 56 4.06 -14.30 -3.59
C THR A 56 5.55 -13.89 -3.58
N SER A 57 6.38 -14.48 -4.44
CA SER A 57 7.74 -13.99 -4.77
C SER A 57 7.76 -13.54 -6.23
N ILE A 58 8.21 -12.32 -6.52
CA ILE A 58 8.38 -11.77 -7.88
C ILE A 58 9.82 -11.28 -8.04
N SER A 59 10.24 -11.06 -9.28
CA SER A 59 11.51 -10.37 -9.55
C SER A 59 11.45 -8.92 -9.05
N GLU A 60 12.62 -8.37 -8.76
CA GLU A 60 12.78 -6.96 -8.37
C GLU A 60 12.25 -6.01 -9.46
N GLU A 61 12.43 -6.36 -10.73
CA GLU A 61 11.88 -5.64 -11.88
C GLU A 61 10.34 -5.56 -11.82
N LEU A 62 9.66 -6.69 -11.64
CA LEU A 62 8.19 -6.72 -11.51
C LEU A 62 7.71 -5.97 -10.27
N TYR A 63 8.47 -6.04 -9.19
CA TYR A 63 8.17 -5.29 -7.97
C TYR A 63 8.26 -3.78 -8.20
N GLY A 64 9.30 -3.33 -8.91
CA GLY A 64 9.45 -1.94 -9.34
C GLY A 64 8.29 -1.45 -10.20
N GLU A 65 7.92 -2.22 -11.24
CA GLU A 65 6.79 -1.91 -12.12
C GLU A 65 5.47 -1.81 -11.34
N PHE A 66 5.23 -2.75 -10.41
CA PHE A 66 4.06 -2.75 -9.55
C PHE A 66 4.02 -1.48 -8.67
N LYS A 67 5.14 -1.17 -8.02
CA LYS A 67 5.28 -0.02 -7.10
C LYS A 67 5.03 1.29 -7.83
N GLU A 68 5.71 1.54 -8.94
CA GLU A 68 5.50 2.73 -9.77
C GLU A 68 4.08 2.83 -10.34
N GLY A 69 3.51 1.68 -10.72
CA GLY A 69 2.12 1.60 -11.18
C GLY A 69 1.13 1.96 -10.10
N LEU A 70 1.40 1.60 -8.84
CA LEU A 70 0.54 1.88 -7.69
C LEU A 70 0.64 3.34 -7.27
N GLU A 71 1.85 3.88 -7.14
CA GLU A 71 2.12 5.27 -6.78
C GLU A 71 1.44 6.24 -7.75
N ARG A 72 1.53 5.98 -9.06
CA ARG A 72 0.84 6.79 -10.08
C ARG A 72 -0.67 6.79 -9.92
N ARG A 73 -1.26 5.63 -9.64
CA ARG A 73 -2.72 5.50 -9.45
C ARG A 73 -3.18 6.19 -8.18
N PHE A 74 -2.44 6.04 -7.08
CA PHE A 74 -2.78 6.69 -5.81
C PHE A 74 -2.65 8.21 -5.91
N SER A 75 -1.57 8.71 -6.50
CA SER A 75 -1.40 10.15 -6.74
C SER A 75 -2.51 10.71 -7.62
N GLY A 76 -2.90 10.00 -8.69
CA GLY A 76 -4.02 10.38 -9.54
C GLY A 76 -5.35 10.41 -8.78
N ALA A 77 -5.64 9.37 -7.99
CA ALA A 77 -6.83 9.26 -7.17
C ALA A 77 -6.94 10.41 -6.16
N PHE A 78 -5.87 10.70 -5.42
CA PHE A 78 -5.88 11.77 -4.42
C PHE A 78 -6.07 13.14 -5.07
N LYS A 79 -5.41 13.41 -6.21
CA LYS A 79 -5.65 14.64 -6.98
C LYS A 79 -7.10 14.77 -7.45
N MET A 80 -7.72 13.68 -7.89
CA MET A 80 -9.12 13.70 -8.33
C MET A 80 -10.11 13.91 -7.18
N CYS A 81 -9.76 13.45 -5.98
CA CYS A 81 -10.57 13.61 -4.77
C CYS A 81 -10.27 14.90 -4.00
N ASP A 82 -9.37 15.75 -4.51
CA ASP A 82 -8.85 16.95 -3.82
C ASP A 82 -8.31 16.63 -2.40
N LEU A 83 -7.68 15.46 -2.26
CA LEU A 83 -7.06 15.01 -1.03
C LEU A 83 -5.55 15.28 -1.06
N PRO A 84 -4.94 15.65 0.09
CA PRO A 84 -3.48 15.72 0.19
C PRO A 84 -2.86 14.36 -0.12
N VAL A 85 -1.75 14.40 -0.86
CA VAL A 85 -0.99 13.21 -1.21
C VAL A 85 -0.14 12.81 0.00
N GLY A 86 -0.48 11.69 0.65
CA GLY A 86 0.33 11.08 1.70
C GLY A 86 1.52 10.29 1.16
N GLU A 87 2.39 9.82 2.05
CA GLU A 87 3.48 8.90 1.71
C GLU A 87 2.95 7.47 1.56
N LEU A 88 3.33 6.77 0.49
CA LEU A 88 2.99 5.36 0.30
C LEU A 88 4.16 4.47 0.75
N LEU A 89 4.00 3.83 1.91
CA LEU A 89 5.01 2.94 2.46
C LEU A 89 4.73 1.48 2.08
N PHE A 90 5.68 0.87 1.37
CA PHE A 90 5.67 -0.55 1.07
C PHE A 90 6.56 -1.28 2.08
N LYS A 91 6.01 -2.25 2.81
CA LYS A 91 6.84 -3.22 3.53
C LYS A 91 7.16 -4.37 2.59
N GLU A 92 8.44 -4.55 2.29
CA GLU A 92 8.90 -5.79 1.67
C GLU A 92 8.56 -6.98 2.57
N ASN A 93 8.29 -8.11 1.92
CA ASN A 93 7.77 -9.33 2.51
C ASN A 93 8.40 -9.69 3.88
N ALA A 94 7.57 -10.10 4.86
CA ALA A 94 7.96 -10.43 6.24
C ALA A 94 9.08 -11.50 6.34
N TYR A 95 9.34 -12.25 5.27
CA TYR A 95 10.42 -13.23 5.19
C TYR A 95 11.83 -12.61 5.14
N ILE A 96 11.98 -11.33 4.77
CA ILE A 96 13.29 -10.64 4.76
C ILE A 96 13.62 -10.08 6.16
N GLU A 97 12.66 -9.47 6.86
CA GLU A 97 12.87 -8.93 8.23
C GLU A 97 13.36 -10.02 9.22
N SER A 98 12.95 -11.28 9.00
CA SER A 98 13.37 -12.42 9.85
C SER A 98 14.84 -12.85 9.69
N ARG A 99 15.52 -12.43 8.60
CA ARG A 99 16.94 -12.78 8.36
C ARG A 99 17.93 -11.76 8.93
N VAL A 100 17.52 -10.50 9.07
CA VAL A 100 18.42 -9.43 9.54
C VAL A 100 18.58 -9.46 11.07
N ARG A 101 17.58 -9.93 11.83
CA ARG A 101 17.64 -9.99 13.30
C ARG A 101 18.43 -11.17 13.90
N LYS A 102 18.95 -12.10 13.08
CA LYS A 102 19.69 -13.28 13.60
C LYS A 102 21.21 -13.18 13.49
N THR A 103 21.76 -12.10 12.95
CA THR A 103 23.21 -11.93 12.75
C THR A 103 23.87 -10.92 13.68
N GLU A 104 23.14 -10.33 14.62
CA GLU A 104 23.70 -9.46 15.66
C GLU A 104 23.58 -10.12 17.04
N THR A 105 24.34 -11.19 17.26
CA THR A 105 24.78 -11.58 18.60
C THR A 105 26.11 -12.31 18.47
N VAL A 106 27.20 -11.57 18.65
CA VAL A 106 28.51 -12.09 19.07
C VAL A 106 28.85 -11.36 20.36
#